data_AF-A0A498D7L9-F1
#
_entry.id   AF-A0A498D7L9-F1
#
_cell.length_a   1.000
_cell.length_b   1.000
_cell.length_c   1.000
_cell.angle_alpha   90.00
_cell.angle_beta   90.00
_cell.angle_gamma   90.00
#
_symmetry.space_group_name_H-M   'P 1'
#
loop_
_entity.id
_entity.type
_entity.pdbx_description
1 polymer ?
#
loop_
_entity_poly.entity_id
_entity_poly.type
_entity_poly.pdbx_seq_one_letter_code
_entity_poly.pdbx_strand_id
1 'polypeptide(L)'
;MKLEDRQFAVNALRQMFIGSQFDGIKFGLSSPTTFLYFVHYSTHEPDLLWINIDTKKWFVFPFNTIPNSEKELEELTEEEQYNLLYSIRREQVIDINLGDVSPHLYIKFKFYL
;
A
#
# COMPACT_ATOMS: atom_id res chain seq x y z
N MET A 1 -2.97 -18.32 7.65
CA MET A 1 -4.36 -17.83 7.44
C MET A 1 -5.12 -18.88 6.66
N LYS A 2 -6.42 -19.11 6.93
CA LYS A 2 -7.20 -20.04 6.10
C LYS A 2 -7.38 -19.45 4.70
N LEU A 3 -7.45 -20.31 3.68
CA LEU A 3 -7.58 -19.87 2.29
C LEU A 3 -8.83 -18.99 2.07
N GLU A 4 -9.96 -19.39 2.66
CA GLU A 4 -11.23 -18.67 2.55
C GLU A 4 -11.16 -17.27 3.16
N ASP A 5 -10.60 -17.13 4.37
CA ASP A 5 -10.41 -15.83 5.03
C ASP A 5 -9.53 -14.90 4.19
N ARG A 6 -8.44 -15.44 3.63
CA ARG A 6 -7.54 -14.70 2.74
C ARG A 6 -8.28 -14.22 1.50
N GLN A 7 -9.03 -15.11 0.85
CA GLN A 7 -9.73 -14.79 -0.39
C GLN A 7 -10.84 -13.75 -0.15
N PHE A 8 -11.56 -13.87 0.95
CA PHE A 8 -12.54 -12.87 1.38
C PHE A 8 -11.88 -11.51 1.60
N ALA A 9 -10.78 -11.46 2.37
CA ALA A 9 -10.06 -10.22 2.64
C ALA A 9 -9.51 -9.58 1.36
N VAL A 10 -8.88 -10.36 0.47
CA VAL A 10 -8.38 -9.86 -0.83
C VAL A 10 -9.52 -9.29 -1.68
N ASN A 11 -10.66 -9.97 -1.74
CA ASN A 11 -11.80 -9.50 -2.52
C ASN A 11 -12.36 -8.18 -1.96
N ALA A 12 -12.50 -8.06 -0.64
CA ALA A 12 -12.94 -6.83 0.01
C ALA A 12 -11.97 -5.67 -0.26
N LEU A 13 -10.67 -5.88 -0.06
CA LEU A 13 -9.64 -4.87 -0.33
C LEU A 13 -9.62 -4.46 -1.80
N ARG A 14 -9.75 -5.40 -2.74
CA ARG A 14 -9.80 -5.09 -4.17
C ARG A 14 -11.01 -4.22 -4.52
N GLN A 15 -12.20 -4.54 -4.00
CA GLN A 15 -13.40 -3.73 -4.20
C GLN A 15 -13.24 -2.32 -3.64
N MET A 16 -12.55 -2.18 -2.51
CA MET A 16 -12.30 -0.87 -1.90
C MET A 16 -11.27 -0.06 -2.70
N PHE A 17 -10.12 -0.62 -3.07
CA PHE A 17 -8.98 0.18 -3.51
C PHE A 17 -8.73 0.20 -5.02
N ILE A 18 -9.12 -0.81 -5.79
CA ILE A 18 -8.80 -0.82 -7.23
C ILE A 18 -9.44 0.40 -7.91
N GLY A 19 -8.64 1.16 -8.64
CA GLY A 19 -9.06 2.41 -9.29
C GLY A 19 -8.75 3.68 -8.49
N SER A 20 -8.49 3.56 -7.19
CA SER A 20 -8.06 4.70 -6.36
C SER A 20 -6.61 5.08 -6.66
N GLN A 21 -6.27 6.36 -6.49
CA GLN A 21 -4.91 6.85 -6.62
C GLN A 21 -4.27 7.06 -5.26
N PHE A 22 -3.00 6.72 -5.11
CA PHE A 22 -2.22 7.13 -3.94
C PHE A 22 -1.96 8.63 -4.03
N ASP A 23 -2.61 9.41 -3.16
CA ASP A 23 -2.58 10.86 -3.29
C ASP A 23 -1.57 11.48 -2.28
N GLY A 24 -1.24 10.75 -1.19
CA GLY A 24 -0.10 11.07 -0.33
C GLY A 24 -0.14 10.46 1.09
N ILE A 25 0.46 11.17 2.05
CA ILE A 25 0.59 10.73 3.45
C ILE A 25 0.09 11.72 4.52
N LYS A 26 -0.24 11.17 5.70
CA LYS A 26 -0.43 11.90 6.95
C LYS A 26 0.39 11.22 8.06
N PHE A 27 1.08 12.02 8.86
CA PHE A 27 1.86 11.54 10.00
C PHE A 27 0.96 11.34 11.23
N GLY A 28 1.14 10.21 11.92
CA GLY A 28 0.50 9.96 13.20
C GLY A 28 1.17 10.69 14.35
N LEU A 29 0.59 10.55 15.55
CA LEU A 29 1.11 11.18 16.77
C LEU A 29 2.34 10.45 17.34
N SER A 30 2.59 9.22 16.92
CA SER A 30 3.72 8.37 17.32
C SER A 30 4.68 8.15 16.15
N SER A 31 5.99 8.10 16.48
CA SER A 31 7.12 8.08 15.54
C SER A 31 7.12 6.99 14.44
N PRO A 32 6.40 5.84 14.51
CA PRO A 32 6.34 4.91 13.37
C PRO A 32 5.05 5.02 12.53
N THR A 33 4.04 5.76 12.98
CA THR A 33 2.70 5.65 12.40
C THR A 33 2.56 6.54 11.17
N THR A 34 2.51 5.93 9.99
CA THR A 34 2.29 6.63 8.71
C THR A 34 0.94 6.22 8.11
N PHE A 35 0.09 7.20 7.83
CA PHE A 35 -1.17 6.98 7.13
C PHE A 35 -0.98 7.26 5.64
N LEU A 36 -1.27 6.29 4.80
CA LEU A 36 -1.35 6.44 3.36
C LEU A 36 -2.79 6.76 2.97
N TYR A 37 -3.01 7.79 2.14
CA TYR A 37 -4.34 8.15 1.66
C TYR A 37 -4.52 7.84 0.18
N PHE A 38 -5.66 7.25 -0.12
CA PHE A 38 -6.06 6.86 -1.46
C PHE A 38 -7.40 7.50 -1.80
N VAL A 39 -7.51 7.96 -3.04
CA VAL A 39 -8.63 8.77 -3.50
C VAL A 39 -9.24 8.15 -4.74
N HIS A 40 -10.54 7.88 -4.70
CA HIS A 40 -11.32 7.63 -5.92
C HIS A 40 -11.77 8.96 -6.52
N TYR A 41 -11.02 9.43 -7.51
CA TYR A 41 -11.39 10.63 -8.23
C TYR A 41 -12.64 10.37 -9.08
N SER A 42 -13.79 10.87 -8.61
CA SER A 42 -15.08 10.81 -9.29
C SER A 42 -15.67 12.21 -9.47
N THR A 43 -16.82 12.33 -10.13
CA THR A 43 -17.56 13.61 -10.25
C THR A 43 -18.27 14.02 -8.95
N HIS A 44 -18.27 13.17 -7.92
CA HIS A 44 -18.85 13.43 -6.61
C HIS A 44 -17.74 13.55 -5.55
N GLU A 45 -18.11 13.80 -4.29
CA GLU A 45 -17.15 13.81 -3.19
C GLU A 45 -16.32 12.51 -3.19
N PRO A 46 -14.98 12.61 -3.16
CA PRO A 46 -14.13 11.44 -3.25
C PRO A 46 -14.25 10.56 -2.00
N ASP A 47 -14.40 9.25 -2.21
CA ASP A 47 -14.22 8.27 -1.14
C ASP A 47 -12.75 8.26 -0.72
N LEU A 48 -12.49 8.61 0.53
CA LEU A 48 -11.15 8.65 1.12
C LEU A 48 -10.86 7.33 1.84
N LEU A 49 -9.86 6.61 1.35
CA LEU A 49 -9.40 5.36 1.96
C LEU A 49 -8.05 5.57 2.63
N TRP A 50 -7.89 4.97 3.80
CA TRP A 50 -6.69 5.11 4.61
C TRP A 50 -6.09 3.74 4.91
N ILE A 51 -4.77 3.64 4.74
CA ILE A 51 -3.98 2.52 5.26
C ILE A 51 -3.07 3.07 6.35
N ASN A 52 -3.19 2.50 7.55
CA ASN A 52 -2.27 2.78 8.63
C ASN A 52 -1.11 1.79 8.58
N ILE A 53 0.11 2.31 8.45
CA ILE A 53 1.34 1.53 8.57
C ILE A 53 1.90 1.78 9.97
N ASP A 54 1.81 0.74 10.80
CA ASP A 54 2.37 0.73 12.16
C ASP A 54 3.53 -0.29 12.25
N THR A 55 4.40 -0.25 11.25
CA THR A 55 5.61 -1.06 11.16
C THR A 55 6.72 -0.28 10.47
N LYS A 56 7.97 -0.52 10.86
CA LYS A 56 9.13 0.05 10.18
C LYS A 56 9.50 -0.71 8.90
N LYS A 57 8.94 -1.91 8.69
CA LYS A 57 9.29 -2.80 7.58
C LYS A 57 8.24 -2.78 6.49
N TRP A 58 8.43 -1.87 5.55
CA TRP A 58 7.67 -1.79 4.31
C TRP A 58 8.56 -1.15 3.24
N PHE A 59 8.20 -1.32 1.97
CA PHE A 59 9.00 -0.83 0.86
C PHE A 59 8.14 -0.69 -0.40
N VAL A 60 8.58 0.15 -1.34
CA VAL A 60 8.01 0.26 -2.69
C VAL A 60 8.99 -0.32 -3.68
N PHE A 61 8.59 -1.39 -4.37
CA PHE A 61 9.45 -2.11 -5.30
C PHE A 61 9.02 -1.90 -6.75
N PRO A 62 9.97 -1.83 -7.69
CA PRO A 62 9.66 -2.15 -9.07
C PRO A 62 9.15 -3.60 -9.16
N PHE A 63 8.24 -3.87 -10.11
CA PHE A 63 7.38 -5.06 -10.19
C PHE A 63 8.09 -6.44 -10.09
N ASN A 64 9.41 -6.49 -10.27
CA ASN A 64 10.22 -7.71 -10.33
C ASN A 64 11.17 -7.92 -9.14
N THR A 65 11.09 -7.13 -8.07
CA THR A 65 12.02 -7.21 -6.94
C THR A 65 11.32 -7.45 -5.60
N ILE A 66 10.17 -8.12 -5.60
CA ILE A 66 9.43 -8.41 -4.36
C ILE A 66 10.20 -9.44 -3.53
N PRO A 67 10.58 -9.13 -2.28
CA PRO A 67 11.32 -10.04 -1.41
C PRO A 67 10.41 -11.18 -0.92
N ASN A 68 11.02 -12.33 -0.61
CA ASN A 68 10.28 -13.48 -0.09
C ASN A 68 9.98 -13.33 1.42
N SER A 69 10.70 -12.45 2.12
CA SER A 69 10.54 -12.22 3.55
C SER A 69 10.92 -10.80 3.98
N GLU A 70 10.37 -10.34 5.10
CA GLU A 70 10.76 -9.07 5.74
C GLU A 70 12.22 -9.03 6.24
N LYS A 71 12.93 -10.17 6.24
CA LYS A 71 14.36 -10.24 6.58
C LYS A 71 15.26 -9.83 5.42
N GLU A 72 14.74 -9.90 4.20
CA GLU A 72 15.42 -9.42 2.99
C GLU A 72 15.21 -7.93 2.75
N LEU A 73 14.36 -7.29 3.56
CA LEU A 73 14.16 -5.84 3.54
C LEU A 73 15.32 -5.15 4.23
N GLU A 74 15.98 -4.24 3.51
CA GLU A 74 16.89 -3.27 4.09
C GLU A 74 16.12 -2.35 5.05
N GLU A 75 16.77 -1.95 6.15
CA GLU A 75 16.22 -0.93 7.03
C GLU A 75 16.39 0.43 6.38
N LEU A 76 15.26 1.07 6.07
CA LEU A 76 15.23 2.41 5.53
C LEU A 76 15.22 3.45 6.65
N THR A 77 15.88 4.58 6.40
CA THR A 77 15.64 5.83 7.10
C THR A 77 14.25 6.38 6.77
N GLU A 78 13.72 7.28 7.62
CA GLU A 78 12.44 7.94 7.33
C GLU A 78 12.47 8.73 6.01
N GLU A 79 13.60 9.38 5.70
CA GLU A 79 13.76 10.12 4.44
C GLU A 79 13.64 9.21 3.21
N GLU A 80 14.31 8.06 3.23
CA GLU A 80 14.23 7.07 2.14
C GLU A 80 12.81 6.53 1.98
N GLN A 81 12.13 6.24 3.08
CA GLN A 81 10.73 5.86 3.08
C GLN A 81 9.85 6.92 2.40
N TYR A 82 10.01 8.20 2.75
CA TYR A 82 9.23 9.28 2.12
C TYR A 82 9.54 9.43 0.64
N ASN A 83 10.79 9.25 0.22
CA ASN A 83 11.18 9.27 -1.18
C ASN A 83 10.52 8.13 -1.97
N LEU A 84 10.43 6.92 -1.39
CA LEU A 84 9.72 5.80 -2.00
C LEU A 84 8.22 6.09 -2.19
N LEU A 85 7.55 6.66 -1.20
CA LEU A 85 6.13 7.03 -1.33
C LEU A 85 5.94 8.13 -2.35
N TYR A 86 6.82 9.13 -2.35
CA TYR A 86 6.78 10.19 -3.35
C TYR A 86 6.89 9.63 -4.78
N SER A 87 7.69 8.58 -4.97
CA SER A 87 7.89 7.96 -6.29
C SER A 87 6.62 7.40 -6.93
N ILE A 88 5.64 6.98 -6.12
CA ILE A 88 4.37 6.39 -6.58
C ILE A 88 3.18 7.36 -6.45
N ARG A 89 3.46 8.63 -6.17
CA ARG A 89 2.43 9.65 -6.01
C ARG A 89 1.59 9.77 -7.29
N ARG A 90 0.26 9.75 -7.13
CA ARG A 90 -0.77 9.75 -8.17
C ARG A 90 -0.84 8.48 -9.01
N GLU A 91 -0.05 7.45 -8.72
CA GLU A 91 -0.25 6.16 -9.36
C GLU A 91 -1.56 5.51 -8.88
N GLN A 92 -2.21 4.79 -9.78
CA GLN A 92 -3.47 4.11 -9.52
C GLN A 92 -3.22 2.70 -9.00
N VAL A 93 -3.99 2.29 -7.98
CA VAL A 93 -4.03 0.91 -7.53
C VAL A 93 -4.70 0.04 -8.59
N ILE A 94 -3.96 -0.94 -9.12
CA ILE A 94 -4.45 -1.85 -10.16
C ILE A 94 -4.70 -3.28 -9.65
N ASP A 95 -4.10 -3.64 -8.53
CA ASP A 95 -4.26 -4.97 -7.92
C ASP A 95 -3.83 -4.92 -6.45
N ILE A 96 -4.44 -5.79 -5.66
CA ILE A 96 -4.11 -6.02 -4.24
C ILE A 96 -4.07 -7.52 -4.01
N ASN A 97 -3.10 -7.97 -3.20
CA ASN A 97 -3.01 -9.36 -2.77
C ASN A 97 -2.46 -9.47 -1.34
N LEU A 98 -2.62 -10.65 -0.75
CA LEU A 98 -2.02 -11.02 0.53
C LEU A 98 -1.04 -12.16 0.33
N GLY A 99 0.07 -12.17 1.07
CA GLY A 99 1.03 -13.27 1.03
C GLY A 99 0.43 -14.62 1.47
N ASP A 100 1.02 -15.71 0.98
CA ASP A 100 0.54 -17.07 1.26
C ASP A 100 1.08 -17.60 2.60
N VAL A 101 2.33 -17.27 2.94
CA VAL A 101 2.99 -17.69 4.19
C VAL A 101 2.61 -16.78 5.35
N SER A 102 2.66 -15.46 5.11
CA SER A 102 2.29 -14.41 6.06
C SER A 102 1.37 -13.41 5.35
N PRO A 103 0.42 -12.77 6.08
CA PRO A 103 -0.57 -11.86 5.50
C PRO A 103 0.03 -10.48 5.13
N HIS A 104 1.22 -10.44 4.52
CA HIS A 104 1.77 -9.19 4.01
C HIS A 104 0.85 -8.62 2.93
N LEU A 105 0.56 -7.33 3.04
CA LEU A 105 -0.26 -6.60 2.07
C LEU A 105 0.60 -6.16 0.89
N TYR A 106 0.25 -6.65 -0.30
CA TYR A 106 0.85 -6.23 -1.56
C TYR A 106 -0.13 -5.34 -2.31
N ILE A 107 0.29 -4.14 -2.65
CA ILE A 107 -0.47 -3.20 -3.48
C ILE A 107 0.34 -2.95 -4.74
N LYS A 108 -0.28 -3.12 -5.90
CA LYS A 108 0.35 -2.86 -7.19
C LYS A 108 -0.18 -1.56 -7.76
N PHE A 109 0.75 -0.74 -8.18
CA PHE A 109 0.49 0.58 -8.74
C PHE A 109 0.77 0.61 -10.23
N LYS A 110 0.11 1.53 -10.93
CA LYS A 110 0.40 1.86 -12.32
C LYS A 110 0.19 3.35 -12.55
N PHE A 111 1.18 3.96 -13.19
CA PHE A 111 1.08 5.31 -13.70
C PHE A 111 0.26 5.36 -15.00
N TYR A 112 -0.69 6.31 -15.08
CA TYR A 112 -1.44 6.62 -16.29
C TYR A 112 -1.16 8.08 -16.67
N LEU A 113 -0.69 8.27 -17.91
CA LEU A 113 -0.43 9.57 -18.54
C LEU A 113 -1.71 10.19 -19.08
#